data_AF-A0A7J5X322-F1
#
_entry.id   AF-A0A7J5X322-F1
#
_cell.length_a   1.000
_cell.length_b   1.000
_cell.length_c   1.000
_cell.angle_alpha   90.00
_cell.angle_beta   90.00
_cell.angle_gamma   90.00
#
_symmetry.space_group_name_H-M   'P 1'
#
loop_
_entity.id
_entity.type
_entity.pdbx_description
1 polymer ?
#
loop_
_entity_poly.entity_id
_entity_poly.type
_entity_poly.pdbx_seq_one_letter_code
_entity_poly.pdbx_strand_id
1 'polypeptide(L)'
;MLSPFPIPSPFPLVPRWFPRPERRSDSDNGTFGVSPDEIEAVVRSWCGNGIAISAIDTAALGEIQGSSSRVARALRNTAEPARRAVGTIGHRLLTMSELLDTFVTTTVASDARVASKLDSLRTR
;
A
#
# COMPACT_ATOMS: atom_id res chain seq x y z
N MET A 1 -12.31 -26.45 -37.97
CA MET A 1 -11.37 -25.33 -37.76
C MET A 1 -11.90 -24.50 -36.59
N LEU A 2 -11.26 -24.60 -35.41
CA LEU A 2 -11.64 -23.89 -34.19
C LEU A 2 -10.68 -22.70 -34.02
N SER A 3 -11.20 -21.48 -34.07
CA SER A 3 -10.44 -20.26 -33.81
C SER A 3 -10.07 -20.18 -32.31
N PRO A 4 -8.84 -19.78 -31.94
CA PRO A 4 -8.48 -19.61 -30.54
C PRO A 4 -9.10 -18.32 -29.99
N PHE A 5 -9.77 -18.44 -28.84
CA PHE A 5 -10.24 -17.30 -28.06
C PHE A 5 -9.06 -16.40 -27.64
N PRO A 6 -9.19 -15.06 -27.67
CA PRO A 6 -8.16 -14.18 -27.16
C PRO A 6 -8.06 -14.34 -25.64
N ILE A 7 -6.87 -14.70 -25.16
CA ILE A 7 -6.53 -14.73 -23.74
C ILE A 7 -6.67 -13.30 -23.19
N PRO A 8 -7.51 -13.04 -22.17
CA PRO A 8 -7.55 -11.75 -21.52
C PRO A 8 -6.17 -11.40 -20.99
N SER A 9 -5.64 -10.25 -21.40
CA SER A 9 -4.36 -9.72 -20.94
C SER A 9 -4.33 -9.70 -19.41
N PRO A 10 -3.21 -10.05 -18.75
CA PRO A 10 -3.13 -9.96 -17.31
C PRO A 10 -3.28 -8.49 -16.93
N PHE A 11 -4.33 -8.17 -16.19
CA PHE A 11 -4.41 -6.92 -15.44
C PHE A 11 -3.05 -6.70 -14.75
N PRO A 12 -2.46 -5.49 -14.82
CA PRO A 12 -1.21 -5.27 -14.13
C PRO A 12 -1.46 -5.49 -12.64
N LEU A 13 -0.76 -6.47 -12.04
CA LEU A 13 -0.76 -6.76 -10.60
C LEU A 13 -0.26 -5.57 -9.75
N VAL A 14 0.15 -4.49 -10.41
CA VAL A 14 0.65 -3.27 -9.81
C VAL A 14 -0.18 -2.10 -10.38
N PRO A 15 -0.98 -1.42 -9.56
CA PRO A 15 -1.73 -0.23 -9.97
C PRO A 15 -0.82 0.81 -10.62
N ARG A 16 -1.31 1.52 -11.64
CA ARG A 16 -0.54 2.53 -12.40
C ARG A 16 -0.01 3.70 -11.55
N TRP A 17 -0.52 3.87 -10.33
CA TRP A 17 -0.13 4.87 -9.32
C TRP A 17 0.99 4.40 -8.39
N PHE A 18 1.41 3.12 -8.47
CA PHE A 18 2.63 2.68 -7.80
C PHE A 18 3.80 3.43 -8.43
N PRO A 19 4.63 4.13 -7.64
CA PRO A 19 5.90 4.64 -8.14
C PRO A 19 6.68 3.43 -8.67
N ARG A 20 6.98 3.39 -9.98
CA ARG A 20 8.04 2.51 -10.46
C ARG A 20 9.32 3.07 -9.85
N PRO A 21 10.07 2.31 -9.04
CA PRO A 21 11.43 2.72 -8.76
C PRO A 21 12.15 2.65 -10.10
N GLU A 22 12.40 3.81 -10.72
CA GLU A 22 13.55 3.92 -11.60
C GLU A 22 14.71 3.44 -10.75
N ARG A 23 15.32 2.34 -11.16
CA ARG A 23 16.45 1.73 -10.47
C ARG A 23 17.65 2.67 -10.68
N ARG A 24 17.63 3.83 -10.00
CA ARG A 24 18.70 4.79 -10.06
C ARG A 24 19.85 4.16 -9.30
N SER A 25 20.89 3.81 -10.05
CA SER A 25 22.15 3.30 -9.52
C SER A 25 22.95 4.45 -8.91
N ASP A 26 22.38 5.19 -7.95
CA ASP A 26 23.10 6.16 -7.12
C ASP A 26 23.53 5.48 -5.82
N SER A 27 24.44 4.51 -5.97
CA SER A 27 25.20 3.96 -4.86
C SER A 27 26.41 4.87 -4.62
N ASP A 28 26.21 6.03 -3.98
CA ASP A 28 27.36 6.84 -3.53
C ASP A 28 27.24 7.43 -2.12
N ASN A 29 26.18 7.09 -1.37
CA ASN A 29 26.13 7.34 0.06
C ASN A 29 26.01 5.99 0.77
N GLY A 30 27.00 5.65 1.61
CA GLY A 30 27.26 4.33 2.19
C GLY A 30 26.19 3.71 3.11
N THR A 31 24.91 3.96 2.85
CA THR A 31 23.79 3.28 3.49
C THR A 31 23.47 2.00 2.72
N PHE A 32 23.59 0.86 3.39
CA PHE A 32 23.24 -0.43 2.77
C PHE A 32 21.76 -0.48 2.38
N GLY A 33 21.48 -0.43 1.07
CA GLY A 33 20.33 -1.06 0.41
C GLY A 33 18.91 -0.50 0.66
N VAL A 34 18.73 0.50 1.52
CA VAL A 34 17.41 1.06 1.86
C VAL A 34 17.47 2.57 1.77
N SER A 35 16.64 3.17 0.90
CA SER A 35 16.46 4.63 0.81
C SER A 35 15.37 5.06 1.81
N PRO A 36 15.72 5.77 2.90
CA PRO A 36 14.74 6.19 3.90
C PRO A 36 13.68 7.12 3.32
N ASP A 37 14.07 8.04 2.42
CA ASP A 37 13.17 9.01 1.80
C ASP A 37 12.14 8.34 0.90
N GLU A 38 12.54 7.31 0.14
CA GLU A 38 11.61 6.53 -0.68
C GLU A 38 10.59 5.78 0.19
N ILE A 39 11.05 5.22 1.32
CA ILE A 39 10.17 4.53 2.24
C ILE A 39 9.21 5.51 2.92
N GLU A 40 9.67 6.67 3.36
CA GLU A 40 8.81 7.69 3.96
C GLU A 40 7.71 8.13 2.97
N ALA A 41 8.04 8.27 1.69
CA ALA A 41 7.05 8.55 0.66
C ALA A 41 6.01 7.43 0.50
N VAL A 42 6.43 6.16 0.57
CA VAL A 42 5.52 5.00 0.55
C VAL A 42 4.62 4.98 1.79
N VAL A 43 5.19 5.18 2.98
CA VAL A 43 4.45 5.24 4.27
C VAL A 43 3.38 6.33 4.21
N ARG A 44 3.73 7.55 3.79
CA ARG A 44 2.77 8.66 3.64
C ARG A 44 1.65 8.31 2.65
N SER A 45 2.00 7.72 1.51
CA SER A 45 1.03 7.33 0.49
C SER A 45 0.07 6.25 0.99
N TRP A 46 0.59 5.18 1.60
CA TRP A 46 -0.23 4.09 2.14
C TRP A 46 -1.11 4.55 3.31
N CYS A 47 -0.58 5.39 4.20
CA CYS A 47 -1.36 5.96 5.30
C CYS A 47 -2.52 6.82 4.77
N GLY A 48 -2.22 7.76 3.86
CA GLY A 48 -3.24 8.61 3.25
C GLY A 48 -4.30 7.81 2.49
N ASN A 49 -3.89 6.80 1.71
CA ASN A 49 -4.82 5.92 1.00
C ASN A 49 -5.64 5.03 1.95
N GLY A 50 -5.03 4.55 3.04
CA GLY A 50 -5.71 3.76 4.06
C GLY A 50 -6.86 4.54 4.70
N ILE A 51 -6.58 5.79 5.11
CA ILE A 51 -7.59 6.72 5.66
C ILE A 51 -8.69 7.00 4.62
N ALA A 52 -8.31 7.35 3.39
CA ALA A 52 -9.27 7.68 2.34
C ALA A 52 -10.20 6.52 2.00
N ILE A 53 -9.66 5.30 1.90
CA ILE A 53 -10.44 4.09 1.61
C ILE A 53 -11.37 3.77 2.78
N SER A 54 -10.88 3.83 4.02
CA SER A 54 -11.72 3.60 5.21
C SER A 54 -12.85 4.62 5.36
N ALA A 55 -12.72 5.81 4.79
CA ALA A 55 -13.73 6.86 4.81
C ALA A 55 -14.80 6.73 3.71
N ILE A 56 -14.70 5.75 2.80
CA ILE A 56 -15.70 5.54 1.75
C ILE A 56 -17.03 5.17 2.41
N ASP A 57 -18.05 6.02 2.21
CA ASP A 57 -19.40 5.76 2.69
C ASP A 57 -20.07 4.66 1.85
N THR A 58 -20.22 3.48 2.44
CA THR A 58 -20.94 2.35 1.84
C THR A 58 -22.39 2.24 2.33
N ALA A 59 -22.81 3.05 3.30
CA ALA A 59 -24.15 3.00 3.87
C ALA A 59 -25.20 3.45 2.84
N ALA A 60 -24.86 4.39 1.97
CA ALA A 60 -25.71 4.86 0.88
C ALA A 60 -26.24 3.71 -0.02
N LEU A 61 -25.51 2.59 -0.15
CA LEU A 61 -25.96 1.41 -0.88
C LEU A 61 -27.14 0.69 -0.19
N GLY A 62 -27.16 0.71 1.14
CA GLY A 62 -28.20 0.11 1.98
C GLY A 62 -29.47 0.95 2.03
N GLU A 63 -29.35 2.26 1.85
CA GLU A 63 -30.43 3.24 1.96
C GLU A 63 -31.23 3.42 0.66
N ILE A 64 -30.88 2.70 -0.41
CA ILE A 64 -31.55 2.83 -1.71
C ILE A 64 -33.04 2.53 -1.57
N GLN A 65 -33.84 3.58 -1.77
CA GLN A 65 -35.29 3.54 -1.85
C GLN A 65 -35.70 3.34 -3.31
N GLY A 66 -36.73 2.52 -3.53
CA GLY A 66 -37.25 2.25 -4.87
C GLY A 66 -38.08 0.98 -4.89
N SER A 67 -38.95 0.87 -5.92
CA SER A 67 -39.77 -0.32 -6.17
C SER A 67 -38.93 -1.58 -6.03
N SER A 68 -39.53 -2.65 -5.49
CA SER A 68 -38.92 -3.94 -5.17
C SER A 68 -38.39 -4.66 -6.42
N SER A 69 -37.32 -4.13 -6.99
CA SER A 69 -36.59 -4.70 -8.11
C SER A 69 -35.45 -5.57 -7.60
N ARG A 70 -35.08 -6.57 -8.40
CA ARG A 70 -33.91 -7.42 -8.12
C ARG A 70 -32.64 -6.59 -7.95
N VAL A 71 -32.51 -5.50 -8.72
CA VAL A 71 -31.37 -4.58 -8.67
C VAL A 71 -31.32 -3.82 -7.34
N ALA A 72 -32.44 -3.24 -6.89
CA ALA A 72 -32.49 -2.52 -5.62
C ALA A 72 -32.15 -3.44 -4.43
N ARG A 73 -32.63 -4.69 -4.46
CA ARG A 73 -32.25 -5.70 -3.46
C ARG A 73 -30.75 -6.04 -3.52
N ALA A 74 -30.20 -6.22 -4.73
CA ALA A 74 -28.78 -6.52 -4.89
C ALA A 74 -27.89 -5.41 -4.31
N LEU A 75 -28.20 -4.14 -4.63
CA LEU A 75 -27.43 -3.00 -4.12
C LEU A 75 -27.47 -2.91 -2.59
N ARG A 76 -28.65 -3.08 -1.98
CA ARG A 76 -28.77 -3.12 -0.51
C ARG A 76 -27.95 -4.26 0.11
N ASN A 77 -27.95 -5.43 -0.51
CA ASN A 77 -27.15 -6.57 -0.07
C ASN A 77 -25.64 -6.36 -0.25
N THR A 78 -25.21 -5.42 -1.10
CA THR A 78 -23.79 -5.09 -1.32
C THR A 78 -23.23 -4.16 -0.24
N ALA A 79 -24.05 -3.39 0.46
CA ALA A 79 -23.61 -2.37 1.42
C ALA A 79 -22.64 -2.91 2.49
N GLU A 80 -22.99 -4.04 3.08
CA GLU A 80 -22.24 -4.66 4.16
C GLU A 80 -20.95 -5.36 3.68
N PRO A 81 -20.96 -6.18 2.60
CA PRO A 81 -19.73 -6.64 1.95
C PRO A 81 -18.79 -5.50 1.55
N ALA A 82 -19.32 -4.41 0.99
CA ALA A 82 -18.53 -3.23 0.64
C ALA A 82 -17.89 -2.60 1.88
N ARG A 83 -18.65 -2.44 2.97
CA ARG A 83 -18.14 -1.89 4.25
C ARG A 83 -16.96 -2.70 4.78
N ARG A 84 -17.09 -4.03 4.78
CA ARG A 84 -16.01 -4.92 5.23
C ARG A 84 -14.78 -4.85 4.33
N ALA A 85 -14.98 -4.76 3.01
CA ALA A 85 -13.89 -4.66 2.06
C ALA A 85 -13.09 -3.37 2.28
N VAL A 86 -13.76 -2.22 2.33
CA VAL A 86 -13.07 -0.93 2.54
C VAL A 86 -12.39 -0.87 3.91
N GLY A 87 -13.03 -1.40 4.96
CA GLY A 87 -12.42 -1.50 6.29
C GLY A 87 -11.17 -2.38 6.30
N THR A 88 -11.22 -3.55 5.64
CA THR A 88 -10.08 -4.49 5.59
C THR A 88 -8.91 -3.91 4.79
N ILE A 89 -9.19 -3.29 3.64
CA ILE A 89 -8.15 -2.70 2.79
C ILE A 89 -7.51 -1.53 3.51
N GLY A 90 -8.32 -0.62 4.07
CA GLY A 90 -7.82 0.53 4.81
C GLY A 90 -6.97 0.12 6.01
N HIS A 91 -7.46 -0.82 6.83
CA HIS A 91 -6.70 -1.36 7.94
C HIS A 91 -5.37 -1.95 7.50
N ARG A 92 -5.36 -2.78 6.45
CA ARG A 92 -4.13 -3.40 5.94
C ARG A 92 -3.10 -2.35 5.49
N LEU A 93 -3.53 -1.29 4.80
CA LEU A 93 -2.64 -0.22 4.37
C LEU A 93 -2.03 0.53 5.56
N LEU A 94 -2.83 0.81 6.59
CA LEU A 94 -2.35 1.44 7.82
C LEU A 94 -1.33 0.54 8.53
N THR A 95 -1.65 -0.73 8.76
CA THR A 95 -0.73 -1.69 9.39
C THR A 95 0.58 -1.83 8.59
N MET A 96 0.50 -1.90 7.26
CA MET A 96 1.70 -1.98 6.41
C MET A 96 2.54 -0.70 6.49
N SER A 97 1.90 0.46 6.63
CA SER A 97 2.60 1.75 6.80
C SER A 97 3.35 1.79 8.13
N GLU A 98 2.71 1.37 9.22
CA GLU A 98 3.33 1.31 10.57
C GLU A 98 4.51 0.35 10.63
N LEU A 99 4.37 -0.84 10.03
CA LEU A 99 5.45 -1.82 9.96
C LEU A 99 6.65 -1.31 9.17
N LEU A 100 6.38 -0.61 8.06
CA LEU A 100 7.44 -0.09 7.20
C LEU A 100 8.16 1.12 7.84
N ASP A 101 7.43 1.99 8.54
CA ASP A 101 8.00 3.09 9.33
C ASP A 101 8.90 2.58 10.47
N THR A 102 8.42 1.54 11.17
CA THR A 102 9.21 0.84 12.21
C THR A 102 10.48 0.23 11.63
N PHE A 103 10.38 -0.40 10.45
CA PHE A 103 11.52 -1.00 9.76
C PHE A 103 12.59 0.05 9.42
N VAL A 104 12.21 1.19 8.84
CA VAL A 104 13.19 2.25 8.50
C VAL A 104 13.85 2.81 9.74
N THR A 105 13.07 3.12 10.78
CA THR A 105 13.58 3.69 12.03
C THR A 105 14.60 2.74 12.67
N THR A 106 14.29 1.44 12.70
CA THR A 106 15.18 0.42 13.25
C THR A 106 16.45 0.25 12.41
N THR A 107 16.32 0.29 11.08
CA THR A 107 17.44 0.10 10.15
C THR A 107 18.43 1.27 10.24
N VAL A 108 17.94 2.52 10.20
CA VAL A 108 18.79 3.73 10.31
C VAL A 108 19.51 3.76 11.65
N ALA A 109 18.80 3.47 12.76
CA ALA A 109 19.42 3.44 14.08
C ALA A 109 20.49 2.34 14.21
N SER A 110 20.23 1.16 13.64
CA SER A 110 21.19 0.05 13.64
C SER A 110 22.43 0.37 12.81
N ASP A 111 22.25 0.93 11.61
CA ASP A 111 23.34 1.30 10.71
C ASP A 111 24.25 2.37 11.34
N ALA A 112 23.66 3.43 11.89
CA ALA A 112 24.40 4.48 12.60
C ALA A 112 25.21 3.92 13.79
N ARG A 113 24.64 2.98 14.55
CA ARG A 113 25.31 2.33 15.67
C ARG A 113 26.51 1.50 15.21
N VAL A 114 26.37 0.73 14.13
CA VAL A 114 27.45 -0.09 13.57
C VAL A 114 28.56 0.78 12.99
N ALA A 115 28.19 1.82 12.22
CA ALA A 115 29.14 2.78 11.65
C ALA A 115 29.97 3.47 12.74
N SER A 116 29.33 3.96 13.80
CA SER A 116 30.02 4.56 14.96
C SER A 116 31.00 3.60 15.62
N LYS A 117 30.63 2.32 15.76
CA LYS A 117 31.51 1.29 16.34
C LYS A 117 32.71 1.01 15.44
N LEU A 118 32.53 0.91 14.13
CA LEU A 118 33.63 0.72 13.19
C LEU A 118 34.58 1.92 13.18
N ASP A 119 34.05 3.15 13.21
CA ASP A 119 34.87 4.36 13.24
C ASP A 119 35.73 4.45 14.51
N SER A 120 35.20 3.99 15.65
CA SER A 120 35.96 3.89 16.91
C SER A 120 37.14 2.90 16.86
N LEU A 121 37.10 1.91 15.96
CA LEU A 121 38.20 0.97 15.75
C LEU A 121 39.28 1.55 14.84
N ARG A 122 38.92 2.44 13.91
CA ARG A 122 39.84 3.10 12.97
C ARG A 122 40.71 4.17 13.65
N THR A 123 40.22 4.76 14.73
CA THR A 123 40.89 5.83 15.48
C THR A 123 41.85 5.31 16.56
N ARG A 124 42.12 4.00 16.60
CA ARG A 124 43.18 3.36 17.38
C ARG A 124 44.37 2.98 16.49
#